data_AF-A0A0J6SVG2-F1
#
_entry.id   AF-A0A0J6SVG2-F1
#
_cell.length_a   1.000
_cell.length_b   1.000
_cell.length_c   1.000
_cell.angle_alpha   90.00
_cell.angle_beta   90.00
_cell.angle_gamma   90.00
#
_symmetry.space_group_name_H-M   'P 1'
#
loop_
_entity.id
_entity.type
_entity.pdbx_description
1 polymer ?
#
loop_
_entity_poly.entity_id
_entity_poly.type
_entity_poly.pdbx_seq_one_letter_code
_entity_poly.pdbx_strand_id
1 'polypeptide(L)'
;MILAACEGRHWQYEIVEHADGYVVRMRDLDTGDIDEDCATVFRTMPVAFAFAEMSAAFDRFTAAADEEADDAEMATDFAMSERVFCDLSSRLCDGGVAGTLVQAWERLPAEGPRLTLH
;
A
#
# COMPACT_ATOMS: atom_id res chain seq x y z
N MET A 1 5.15 12.85 -6.46
CA MET A 1 5.75 13.46 -5.25
C MET A 1 5.49 12.53 -4.07
N ILE A 2 6.44 12.31 -3.14
CA ILE A 2 6.17 11.55 -1.91
C ILE A 2 5.38 12.43 -0.96
N LEU A 3 4.27 11.91 -0.44
CA LEU A 3 3.34 12.62 0.44
C LEU A 3 3.55 12.23 1.91
N ALA A 4 3.81 10.96 2.16
CA ALA A 4 4.06 10.39 3.48
C ALA A 4 4.77 9.04 3.33
N ALA A 5 5.34 8.53 4.42
CA ALA A 5 5.90 7.19 4.49
C ALA A 5 5.64 6.58 5.87
N CYS A 6 5.42 5.26 5.89
CA CYS A 6 5.30 4.47 7.11
C CYS A 6 6.48 3.50 7.17
N GLU A 7 7.21 3.49 8.28
CA GLU A 7 8.40 2.64 8.44
C GLU A 7 8.02 1.31 9.09
N GLY A 8 8.30 0.22 8.38
CA GLY A 8 8.36 -1.13 8.92
C GLY A 8 9.74 -1.43 9.51
N ARG A 9 10.07 -2.72 9.63
CA ARG A 9 11.39 -3.19 10.05
C ARG A 9 12.37 -3.27 8.88
N HIS A 10 11.96 -3.86 7.77
CA HIS A 10 12.77 -4.05 6.57
C HIS A 10 12.34 -3.12 5.44
N TRP A 11 11.08 -2.70 5.45
CA TRP A 11 10.48 -1.94 4.37
C TRP A 11 9.98 -0.58 4.84
N GLN A 12 10.17 0.45 4.02
CA GLN A 12 9.49 1.73 4.11
C GLN A 12 8.37 1.77 3.07
N TYR A 13 7.14 2.00 3.53
CA TYR A 13 5.96 2.07 2.68
C TYR A 13 5.71 3.54 2.30
N GLU A 14 6.14 3.92 1.11
CA GLU A 14 6.01 5.29 0.60
C GLU A 14 4.67 5.52 -0.09
N ILE A 15 4.00 6.63 0.22
CA ILE A 15 2.77 7.07 -0.43
C ILE A 15 3.15 8.18 -1.42
N VAL A 16 2.87 7.94 -2.70
CA VAL A 16 3.24 8.82 -3.81
C VAL A 16 1.99 9.25 -4.57
N GLU A 17 1.92 10.53 -4.91
CA GLU A 17 0.87 11.04 -5.80
C GLU A 17 1.01 10.47 -7.22
N HIS A 18 -0.10 9.99 -7.78
CA HIS A 18 -0.24 9.47 -9.14
C HIS A 18 -1.45 10.12 -9.83
N ALA A 19 -1.47 10.13 -11.17
CA ALA A 19 -2.56 10.77 -11.93
C ALA A 19 -3.95 10.21 -11.56
N ASP A 20 -4.01 8.91 -11.25
CA ASP A 20 -5.24 8.20 -10.88
C ASP A 20 -5.46 8.02 -9.36
N GLY A 21 -4.65 8.68 -8.52
CA GLY A 21 -4.80 8.64 -7.07
C GLY A 21 -3.47 8.58 -6.31
N TYR A 22 -3.33 7.58 -5.45
CA TYR A 22 -2.24 7.45 -4.49
C TYR A 22 -1.62 6.06 -4.59
N VAL A 23 -0.32 6.00 -4.84
CA VAL A 23 0.42 4.75 -4.95
C VAL A 23 1.16 4.51 -3.65
N VAL A 24 0.93 3.35 -3.04
CA VAL A 24 1.78 2.82 -1.98
C VAL A 24 2.81 1.90 -2.62
N ARG A 25 4.09 2.15 -2.38
CA ARG A 25 5.21 1.33 -2.86
C ARG A 25 6.16 1.02 -1.72
N MET A 26 6.86 -0.10 -1.82
CA MET A 26 7.82 -0.53 -0.81
C MET A 26 9.22 -0.08 -1.22
N ARG A 27 9.96 0.51 -0.29
CA ARG A 27 11.40 0.74 -0.38
C ARG A 27 12.10 -0.15 0.63
N ASP A 28 13.08 -0.89 0.17
CA ASP A 28 13.99 -1.66 1.01
C ASP A 28 14.84 -0.69 1.85
N LEU A 29 14.86 -0.86 3.18
CA LEU A 29 15.62 0.01 4.09
C LEU A 29 17.13 -0.28 4.07
N ASP A 30 17.55 -1.48 3.69
CA ASP A 30 18.95 -1.90 3.61
C ASP A 30 19.59 -1.48 2.28
N THR A 31 18.89 -1.69 1.16
CA THR A 31 19.41 -1.41 -0.19
C THR A 31 18.98 -0.04 -0.72
N GLY A 32 17.84 0.48 -0.26
CA GLY A 32 17.22 1.69 -0.81
C GLY A 32 16.40 1.45 -2.08
N ASP A 33 16.36 0.22 -2.58
CA ASP A 33 15.67 -0.14 -3.82
C ASP A 33 14.14 -0.10 -3.65
N ILE A 34 13.44 0.28 -4.72
CA ILE A 34 11.99 0.33 -4.75
C ILE A 34 11.46 -0.93 -5.43
N ASP A 35 10.53 -1.61 -4.77
CA ASP A 35 9.78 -2.70 -5.38
C ASP A 35 8.62 -2.13 -6.22
N GLU A 36 8.83 -2.10 -7.54
CA GLU A 36 7.84 -1.62 -8.52
C GLU A 36 6.70 -2.61 -8.77
N ASP A 37 6.90 -3.90 -8.47
CA ASP A 37 5.94 -4.97 -8.75
C ASP A 37 4.87 -5.08 -7.63
N CYS A 38 5.25 -4.75 -6.40
CA CYS A 38 4.35 -4.79 -5.23
C CYS A 38 3.61 -3.46 -4.96
N ALA A 39 3.61 -2.52 -5.91
CA ALA A 39 2.87 -1.28 -5.76
C ALA A 39 1.35 -1.51 -5.68
N THR A 40 0.65 -0.75 -4.84
CA THR A 40 -0.82 -0.77 -4.73
C THR A 40 -1.37 0.65 -4.88
N VAL A 41 -2.37 0.81 -5.75
CA VAL A 41 -2.96 2.11 -6.09
C VAL A 41 -4.32 2.26 -5.45
N PHE A 42 -4.52 3.36 -4.72
CA PHE A 42 -5.77 3.73 -4.06
C PHE A 42 -6.31 5.03 -4.65
N ARG A 43 -7.63 5.17 -4.65
CA ARG A 43 -8.29 6.41 -5.12
C ARG A 43 -8.26 7.52 -4.07
N THR A 44 -8.14 7.14 -2.80
CA THR A 44 -8.26 8.05 -1.66
C THR A 44 -7.01 7.99 -0.77
N MET A 45 -6.51 9.18 -0.40
CA MET A 45 -5.32 9.31 0.45
C MET A 45 -5.47 8.64 1.82
N PRO A 46 -6.62 8.75 2.52
CA PRO A 46 -6.77 8.12 3.84
C PRO A 46 -6.65 6.60 3.81
N VAL A 47 -7.13 5.96 2.73
CA VAL A 47 -7.02 4.50 2.58
C VAL A 47 -5.60 4.10 2.21
N ALA A 48 -4.93 4.86 1.33
CA ALA A 48 -3.51 4.65 1.04
C ALA A 48 -2.65 4.74 2.31
N PHE A 49 -2.94 5.71 3.18
CA PHE A 49 -2.26 5.85 4.45
C PHE A 49 -2.52 4.68 5.40
N ALA A 50 -3.78 4.31 5.59
CA ALA A 50 -4.15 3.18 6.44
C ALA A 50 -3.53 1.85 5.95
N PHE A 51 -3.43 1.66 4.63
CA PHE A 51 -2.77 0.49 4.04
C PHE A 51 -1.26 0.50 4.29
N ALA A 52 -0.60 1.66 4.11
CA ALA A 52 0.83 1.79 4.38
C ALA A 52 1.17 1.55 5.86
N GLU A 53 0.34 2.08 6.77
CA GLU A 53 0.48 1.87 8.22
C GLU A 53 0.26 0.40 8.60
N MET A 54 -0.78 -0.23 8.07
CA MET A 54 -1.04 -1.67 8.27
C MET A 54 0.10 -2.54 7.76
N SER A 55 0.63 -2.23 6.58
CA SER A 55 1.73 -3.00 5.99
C SER A 55 3.03 -2.85 6.80
N ALA A 56 3.32 -1.63 7.28
CA ALA A 56 4.44 -1.37 8.17
C ALA A 56 4.30 -2.07 9.54
N ALA A 57 3.09 -2.11 10.10
CA ALA A 57 2.81 -2.86 11.32
C ALA A 57 2.97 -4.37 11.11
N PHE A 58 2.53 -4.89 9.96
CA PHE A 58 2.72 -6.30 9.60
C PHE A 58 4.19 -6.67 9.48
N ASP A 59 5.01 -5.87 8.78
CA ASP A 59 6.45 -6.11 8.64
C ASP A 59 7.17 -6.12 10.00
N ARG A 60 6.82 -5.19 10.90
CA ARG A 60 7.33 -5.20 12.28
C ARG A 60 6.90 -6.46 13.04
N PHE A 61 5.64 -6.86 12.93
CA PHE A 61 5.11 -8.05 13.58
C PHE A 61 5.79 -9.33 13.09
N THR A 62 6.00 -9.50 11.78
CA THR A 62 6.67 -10.69 11.25
C THR A 62 8.15 -10.74 11.59
N ALA A 63 8.81 -9.59 11.71
CA ALA A 63 10.20 -9.54 12.13
C ALA A 63 10.41 -9.84 13.63
N ALA A 64 9.43 -9.48 14.47
CA ALA A 64 9.50 -9.72 15.91
C ALA A 64 9.44 -11.20 16.29
N ALA A 65 8.70 -11.99 15.50
CA ALA A 65 8.60 -13.43 15.68
C ALA A 65 9.97 -14.15 15.61
N ASP A 66 10.98 -13.52 15.01
CA ASP A 66 12.34 -14.04 14.91
C ASP A 66 13.28 -13.55 16.04
N GLU A 67 12.92 -12.52 16.81
CA GLU A 67 13.82 -11.80 17.74
C GLU A 67 13.43 -11.88 19.26
N GLU A 68 12.47 -12.72 19.67
CA GLU A 68 12.00 -12.83 21.08
C GLU A 68 11.55 -11.47 21.68
N ALA A 69 11.03 -10.57 20.84
CA ALA A 69 10.46 -9.30 21.28
C ALA A 69 9.04 -9.49 21.86
N ASP A 70 8.44 -8.43 22.42
CA ASP A 70 7.08 -8.50 22.99
C ASP A 70 6.02 -8.65 21.87
N ASP A 71 5.87 -9.89 21.40
CA ASP A 71 4.99 -10.29 20.30
C ASP A 71 3.53 -9.88 20.52
N ALA A 72 3.11 -9.71 21.78
CA ALA A 72 1.72 -9.38 22.12
C ALA A 72 1.36 -7.93 21.77
N GLU A 73 2.28 -6.98 21.99
CA GLU A 73 2.06 -5.57 21.63
C GLU A 73 2.02 -5.42 20.11
N MET A 74 2.98 -6.01 19.39
CA MET A 74 3.04 -5.93 17.93
C MET A 74 1.87 -6.64 17.23
N ALA A 75 1.40 -7.77 17.77
CA ALA A 75 0.19 -8.42 17.28
C ALA A 75 -1.04 -7.54 17.46
N THR A 76 -1.13 -6.82 18.58
CA THR A 76 -2.24 -5.90 18.87
C THR A 76 -2.23 -4.70 17.93
N ASP A 77 -1.05 -4.10 17.72
CA ASP A 77 -0.86 -2.99 16.78
C ASP A 77 -1.23 -3.39 15.36
N PHE A 78 -0.75 -4.55 14.89
CA PHE A 78 -1.12 -5.07 13.58
C PHE A 78 -2.64 -5.27 13.45
N ALA A 79 -3.27 -5.96 14.40
CA ALA A 79 -4.72 -6.19 14.38
C ALA A 79 -5.54 -4.90 14.40
N MET A 80 -5.10 -3.88 15.14
CA MET A 80 -5.75 -2.56 15.15
C MET A 80 -5.62 -1.86 13.78
N SER A 81 -4.41 -1.85 13.21
CA SER A 81 -4.17 -1.23 11.90
C SER A 81 -4.94 -1.93 10.77
N GLU A 82 -5.02 -3.26 10.79
CA GLU A 82 -5.81 -4.06 9.83
C GLU A 82 -7.30 -3.69 9.93
N ARG A 83 -7.82 -3.57 11.15
CA ARG A 83 -9.22 -3.17 11.36
C ARG A 83 -9.51 -1.76 10.84
N VAL A 84 -8.59 -0.82 11.05
CA VAL A 84 -8.72 0.56 10.54
C VAL A 84 -8.72 0.58 9.02
N PHE A 85 -7.81 -0.16 8.38
CA PHE A 85 -7.77 -0.29 6.92
C PHE A 85 -9.07 -0.91 6.38
N CYS A 86 -9.56 -1.99 6.99
CA CYS A 86 -10.81 -2.64 6.57
C CYS A 86 -12.02 -1.73 6.69
N ASP A 87 -12.14 -0.97 7.79
CA ASP A 87 -13.25 -0.01 7.97
C ASP A 87 -13.19 1.11 6.93
N LEU A 88 -12.01 1.73 6.74
CA LEU A 88 -11.84 2.84 5.81
C LEU A 88 -12.03 2.43 4.35
N SER A 89 -11.41 1.34 3.92
CA SER A 89 -11.54 0.82 2.55
C SER A 89 -12.98 0.45 2.22
N SER A 90 -13.71 -0.16 3.17
CA SER A 90 -15.13 -0.48 3.01
C SER A 90 -16.00 0.77 2.90
N ARG A 91 -15.82 1.74 3.81
CA ARG A 91 -16.63 2.96 3.86
C ARG A 91 -16.41 3.88 2.67
N LEU A 92 -15.21 3.89 2.12
CA LEU A 92 -14.82 4.72 0.98
C LEU A 92 -14.87 3.96 -0.36
N CYS A 93 -15.24 2.68 -0.35
CA CYS A 93 -15.28 1.81 -1.53
C CYS A 93 -13.96 1.81 -2.32
N ASP A 94 -12.84 1.76 -1.60
CA ASP A 94 -11.49 1.86 -2.14
C ASP A 94 -10.66 0.69 -1.64
N GLY A 95 -10.67 -0.42 -2.37
CA GLY A 95 -9.97 -1.66 -1.98
C GLY A 95 -8.52 -1.73 -2.43
N GLY A 96 -8.03 -0.71 -3.15
CA GLY A 96 -6.74 -0.76 -3.83
C GLY A 96 -6.75 -1.62 -5.09
N VAL A 97 -5.84 -1.32 -6.02
CA VAL A 97 -5.61 -2.10 -7.23
C VAL A 97 -4.11 -2.32 -7.39
N ALA A 98 -3.69 -3.52 -7.80
CA ALA A 98 -2.29 -3.80 -8.04
C ALA A 98 -1.70 -2.84 -9.10
N GLY A 99 -0.53 -2.27 -8.80
CA GLY A 99 0.16 -1.31 -9.66
C GLY A 99 0.52 -1.88 -11.04
N THR A 100 0.78 -3.19 -11.12
CA THR A 100 0.98 -3.90 -12.38
C THR A 100 -0.23 -3.82 -13.31
N LEU A 101 -1.45 -3.83 -12.77
CA LEU A 101 -2.68 -3.66 -13.55
C LEU A 101 -2.80 -2.21 -14.07
N VAL A 102 -2.41 -1.22 -13.29
CA VAL A 102 -2.40 0.19 -13.70
C VAL A 102 -1.35 0.42 -14.78
N GLN A 103 -0.14 -0.10 -14.62
CA GLN A 103 0.89 -0.03 -15.67
C GLN A 103 0.45 -0.73 -16.96
N ALA A 104 -0.25 -1.87 -16.85
CA ALA A 104 -0.79 -2.56 -18.03
C ALA A 104 -1.89 -1.74 -18.72
N TRP A 105 -2.71 -1.02 -17.95
CA TRP A 105 -3.73 -0.10 -18.48
C TRP A 105 -3.11 1.11 -19.20
N GLU A 106 -2.04 1.69 -18.66
CA GLU A 106 -1.29 2.79 -19.29
C GLU A 106 -0.53 2.36 -20.55
N ARG A 107 -0.11 1.08 -20.62
CA ARG A 107 0.55 0.50 -21.81
C ARG A 107 -0.41 0.22 -22.97
N LEU A 108 -1.73 0.21 -22.74
CA LEU A 108 -2.70 0.11 -23.82
C LEU A 108 -2.78 1.47 -24.53
N PRO A 109 -2.35 1.57 -25.80
CA PRO A 109 -2.51 2.81 -26.54
C PRO A 109 -4.00 3.17 -26.59
N ALA A 110 -4.31 4.46 -26.42
CA ALA A 110 -5.62 5.05 -26.60
C ALA A 110 -6.14 5.00 -28.06
N GLU A 111 -5.81 3.94 -28.82
CA GLU A 111 -6.10 3.76 -30.24
C GLU A 111 -7.17 2.68 -30.51
N GLY A 112 -7.97 2.32 -29.51
CA GLY A 112 -9.15 1.47 -29.69
C GLY A 112 -10.45 2.25 -29.47
N PRO A 113 -11.52 2.04 -30.26
CA PRO A 113 -12.79 2.72 -30.04
C PRO A 113 -13.29 2.37 -28.63
N ARG A 114 -13.41 3.40 -27.79
CA ARG A 114 -14.07 3.29 -26.49
C ARG A 114 -15.49 2.79 -26.75
N LEU A 115 -15.75 1.53 -26.45
CA LEU A 115 -17.10 0.97 -26.49
C LEU A 115 -17.89 1.67 -25.38
N THR A 116 -18.59 2.73 -25.76
CA THR A 116 -19.65 3.33 -24.95
C THR A 116 -20.71 2.25 -24.74
N LEU A 117 -20.78 1.72 -23.51
CA LEU A 117 -21.92 0.94 -23.07
C LEU A 117 -23.10 1.91 -22.91
N HIS A 118 -24.06 1.80 -23.82
CA HIS A 118 -25.36 2.47 -23.76
C HIS A 118 -26.37 1.63 -22.99
#